data_AF-R7YJ97-F1
#
_entry.id   AF-R7YJ97-F1
#
_cell.length_a   1.000
_cell.length_b   1.000
_cell.length_c   1.000
_cell.angle_alpha   90.00
_cell.angle_beta   90.00
_cell.angle_gamma   90.00
#
_symmetry.space_group_name_H-M   'P 1'
#
loop_
_entity.id
_entity.type
_entity.pdbx_description
1 polymer ?
#
loop_
_entity_poly.entity_id
_entity_poly.type
_entity_poly.pdbx_seq_one_letter_code
_entity_poly.pdbx_strand_id
1 'polypeptide(L)'
;MVYQNGESSKNDQTKTKPNNATGPRSGPRLVNPTKSIWTADSTTKAVANAHKQLLGAFYHIPPTFVNERWSFQSQISKLLTLAEIADMYGCSHLVNLPIENYIHQYQFLVSSLCSTKPVDMLGLSLKLKSDWIFKEATIVIVGHDAPTFEQAQKKIDTMGTGMSEFIERKRAEFVEKLHDVDHDLLRLESYSSRQGPAKKMHFIATAFFGMVLKDRLDNDLGSALGAGYAKLYHEMTHGRWYTAHELHSFLATFDLKSFAEGNGESFLDEITSKAAEALGDVLGNSPVWSFKEEAPQLRCIEVSEDELPWKKSTD
;
A
#
# COMPACT_ATOMS: atom_id res chain seq x y z
N MET A 1 31.28 27.04 9.72
CA MET A 1 31.71 26.81 8.33
C MET A 1 30.62 27.34 7.42
N VAL A 2 30.95 28.37 6.65
CA VAL A 2 30.06 29.13 5.78
C VAL A 2 30.40 28.69 4.35
N TYR A 3 29.40 28.28 3.56
CA TYR A 3 29.56 28.22 2.11
C TYR A 3 28.52 29.12 1.45
N GLN A 4 29.05 30.12 0.76
CA GLN A 4 28.36 31.13 -0.02
C GLN A 4 27.94 30.61 -1.39
N ASN A 5 26.86 31.22 -1.89
CA ASN A 5 26.41 31.23 -3.28
C ASN A 5 27.44 31.83 -4.25
N GLY A 6 27.40 31.39 -5.51
CA GLY A 6 27.88 32.09 -6.70
C GLY A 6 27.24 31.42 -7.93
N GLU A 7 26.16 31.96 -8.48
CA GLU A 7 26.10 32.95 -9.58
C GLU A 7 26.62 32.48 -10.96
N SER A 8 25.70 32.55 -11.92
CA SER A 8 25.83 33.08 -13.29
C SER A 8 26.92 32.54 -14.22
N SER A 9 26.53 32.09 -15.42
CA SER A 9 26.36 33.03 -16.54
C SER A 9 25.90 32.34 -17.83
N LYS A 10 25.12 33.10 -18.61
CA LYS A 10 24.69 32.85 -19.99
C LYS A 10 25.83 33.15 -20.97
N ASN A 11 25.80 32.49 -22.13
CA ASN A 11 26.22 32.93 -23.48
C ASN A 11 26.41 31.64 -24.33
N ASP A 12 26.17 31.56 -25.64
CA ASP A 12 25.93 32.57 -26.65
C ASP A 12 25.50 31.90 -27.98
N GLN A 13 24.94 32.72 -28.86
CA GLN A 13 25.14 32.70 -30.32
C GLN A 13 24.50 31.61 -31.21
N THR A 14 23.32 32.00 -31.69
CA THR A 14 22.93 32.08 -33.11
C THR A 14 24.08 32.15 -34.14
N LYS A 15 24.00 31.31 -35.20
CA LYS A 15 24.58 31.60 -36.53
C LYS A 15 23.67 31.07 -37.66
N THR A 16 22.92 32.00 -38.25
CA THR A 16 22.37 31.98 -39.61
C THR A 16 23.44 32.35 -40.64
N LYS A 17 23.52 31.64 -41.79
CA LYS A 17 23.82 32.18 -43.14
C LYS A 17 23.82 31.06 -44.24
N PRO A 18 23.84 31.39 -45.57
CA PRO A 18 22.64 31.21 -46.42
C PRO A 18 22.88 30.45 -47.75
N ASN A 19 21.78 30.28 -48.49
CA ASN A 19 21.56 30.25 -49.96
C ASN A 19 22.66 29.82 -50.94
N ASN A 20 22.28 28.89 -51.83
CA ASN A 20 22.47 28.86 -53.30
C ASN A 20 21.89 27.52 -53.81
N ALA A 21 21.35 27.30 -55.02
CA ALA A 21 20.89 28.11 -56.13
C ALA A 21 20.07 27.15 -57.06
N THR A 22 19.08 27.72 -57.74
CA THR A 22 18.41 27.33 -59.02
C THR A 22 18.81 26.06 -59.80
N GLY A 23 17.80 25.29 -60.26
CA GLY A 23 17.87 24.49 -61.50
C GLY A 23 16.80 23.39 -61.66
N PRO A 24 16.03 23.30 -62.78
CA PRO A 24 14.73 22.63 -62.83
C PRO A 24 14.75 21.22 -63.46
N ARG A 25 13.76 20.38 -63.12
CA ARG A 25 13.17 19.32 -63.99
C ARG A 25 11.97 18.63 -63.29
N SER A 26 10.78 19.18 -63.50
CA SER A 26 9.51 18.55 -63.15
C SER A 26 9.08 17.60 -64.28
N GLY A 27 9.39 16.31 -64.13
CA GLY A 27 8.66 15.23 -64.81
C GLY A 27 7.55 14.71 -63.88
N PRO A 28 6.44 14.18 -64.42
CA PRO A 28 5.41 13.55 -63.60
C PRO A 28 5.99 12.28 -62.97
N ARG A 29 6.41 12.37 -61.69
CA ARG A 29 6.65 11.19 -60.87
C ARG A 29 5.30 10.56 -60.58
N LEU A 30 5.13 9.32 -61.04
CA LEU A 30 4.14 8.40 -60.48
C LEU A 30 4.35 8.39 -58.96
N VAL A 31 3.38 8.96 -58.26
CA VAL A 31 3.25 8.83 -56.81
C VAL A 31 3.02 7.34 -56.57
N ASN A 32 4.06 6.63 -56.16
CA ASN A 32 3.88 5.35 -55.49
C ASN A 32 2.84 5.61 -54.40
N PRO A 33 1.72 4.87 -54.34
CA PRO A 33 0.81 4.99 -53.23
C PRO A 33 1.66 4.77 -51.99
N THR A 34 1.79 5.84 -51.22
CA THR A 34 2.30 5.84 -49.87
C THR A 34 1.66 4.62 -49.25
N LYS A 35 2.48 3.62 -48.91
CA LYS A 35 2.09 2.59 -47.95
C LYS A 35 1.59 3.40 -46.77
N SER A 36 0.27 3.53 -46.69
CA SER A 36 -0.44 3.92 -45.49
C SER A 36 0.07 2.91 -44.48
N ILE A 37 1.02 3.36 -43.67
CA ILE A 37 1.49 2.64 -42.49
C ILE A 37 0.26 2.70 -41.59
N TRP A 38 -0.60 1.69 -41.74
CA TRP A 38 -1.66 1.40 -40.82
C TRP A 38 -1.00 1.16 -39.47
N THR A 39 -0.94 2.19 -38.64
CA THR A 39 -0.61 2.09 -37.22
C THR A 39 -1.76 1.43 -36.45
N ALA A 40 -2.33 0.35 -36.99
CA ALA A 40 -3.32 -0.50 -36.34
C ALA A 40 -2.66 -1.55 -35.41
N ASP A 41 -1.38 -1.39 -35.08
CA ASP A 41 -0.48 -2.53 -35.21
C ASP A 41 -0.03 -3.17 -33.88
N SER A 42 -0.40 -2.61 -32.72
CA SER A 42 -0.09 -3.20 -31.40
C SER A 42 -1.33 -3.77 -30.71
N THR A 43 -2.41 -2.99 -30.60
CA THR A 43 -3.64 -3.41 -29.91
C THR A 43 -4.35 -4.55 -30.64
N THR A 44 -4.49 -4.43 -31.96
CA THR A 44 -5.10 -5.49 -32.80
C THR A 44 -4.31 -6.79 -32.73
N LYS A 45 -2.97 -6.71 -32.69
CA LYS A 45 -2.11 -7.89 -32.53
C LYS A 45 -2.26 -8.54 -31.16
N ALA A 46 -2.37 -7.75 -30.10
CA ALA A 46 -2.59 -8.26 -28.75
C ALA A 46 -3.93 -9.02 -28.64
N VAL A 47 -5.01 -8.42 -29.17
CA VAL A 47 -6.35 -9.03 -29.21
C VAL A 47 -6.35 -10.31 -30.04
N ALA A 48 -5.76 -10.29 -31.24
CA ALA A 48 -5.66 -11.48 -32.09
C ALA A 48 -4.85 -12.61 -31.42
N ASN A 49 -3.76 -12.26 -30.73
CA ASN A 49 -2.96 -13.22 -29.99
C ASN A 49 -3.74 -13.82 -28.80
N ALA A 50 -4.53 -13.01 -28.09
CA ALA A 50 -5.36 -13.50 -27.00
C ALA A 50 -6.47 -14.44 -27.49
N HIS A 51 -7.14 -14.15 -28.62
CA HIS A 51 -8.06 -15.09 -29.26
C HIS A 51 -7.36 -16.41 -29.65
N LYS A 52 -6.15 -16.33 -30.20
CA LYS A 52 -5.36 -17.51 -30.57
C LYS A 52 -5.01 -18.36 -29.34
N GLN A 53 -4.60 -17.73 -28.24
CA GLN A 53 -4.29 -18.44 -27.00
C GLN A 53 -5.54 -19.09 -26.41
N LEU A 54 -6.68 -18.39 -26.41
CA LEU A 54 -7.95 -18.96 -25.96
C LEU A 54 -8.37 -20.16 -26.82
N LEU A 55 -8.28 -20.04 -28.14
CA LEU A 55 -8.54 -21.16 -29.05
C LEU A 55 -7.63 -22.35 -28.75
N GLY A 56 -6.34 -22.10 -28.51
CA GLY A 56 -5.39 -23.12 -28.07
C GLY A 56 -5.84 -23.82 -26.78
N ALA A 57 -6.35 -23.07 -25.80
CA ALA A 57 -6.83 -23.63 -24.54
C ALA A 57 -7.99 -24.62 -24.73
N PHE A 58 -8.90 -24.38 -25.68
CA PHE A 58 -9.93 -25.35 -26.07
C PHE A 58 -9.36 -26.68 -26.60
N TYR A 59 -8.15 -26.67 -27.15
CA TYR A 59 -7.43 -27.86 -27.62
C TYR A 59 -6.37 -28.35 -26.61
N HIS A 60 -6.55 -28.05 -25.32
CA HIS A 60 -5.63 -28.44 -24.24
C HIS A 60 -4.20 -27.88 -24.38
N ILE A 61 -4.02 -26.80 -25.16
CA ILE A 61 -2.74 -26.08 -25.22
C ILE A 61 -2.84 -24.90 -24.24
N PRO A 62 -2.12 -24.94 -23.10
CA PRO A 62 -2.22 -23.88 -22.10
C PRO A 62 -1.73 -22.54 -22.67
N PRO A 63 -2.34 -21.41 -22.28
CA PRO A 63 -1.83 -20.08 -22.58
C PRO A 63 -0.37 -19.95 -22.14
N THR A 64 0.47 -19.34 -22.98
CA THR A 64 1.88 -19.13 -22.68
C THR A 64 2.18 -17.65 -22.58
N PHE A 65 2.85 -17.29 -21.49
CA PHE A 65 3.26 -15.92 -21.21
C PHE A 65 4.78 -15.86 -21.35
N VAL A 66 5.26 -14.97 -22.22
CA VAL A 66 6.70 -14.83 -22.45
C VAL A 66 7.29 -14.17 -21.21
N ASN A 67 8.22 -14.84 -20.54
CA ASN A 67 9.04 -14.31 -19.45
C ASN A 67 10.01 -13.25 -19.99
N GLU A 68 9.46 -12.12 -20.45
CA GLU A 68 10.23 -10.92 -20.69
C GLU A 68 10.62 -10.37 -19.32
N ARG A 69 11.88 -10.62 -18.91
CA ARG A 69 12.45 -10.22 -17.61
C ARG A 69 12.25 -8.74 -17.24
N TRP A 70 11.80 -7.89 -18.16
CA TRP A 70 11.92 -6.43 -18.07
C TRP A 70 10.60 -5.64 -18.07
N SER A 71 9.42 -6.27 -18.12
CA SER A 71 8.18 -5.51 -17.84
C SER A 71 7.00 -6.39 -17.44
N PHE A 72 6.92 -6.77 -16.16
CA PHE A 72 5.71 -7.38 -15.59
C PHE A 72 4.45 -6.56 -15.95
N GLN A 73 4.57 -5.22 -15.93
CA GLN A 73 3.49 -4.30 -16.31
C GLN A 73 2.97 -4.51 -17.74
N SER A 74 3.83 -4.82 -18.71
CA SER A 74 3.39 -5.07 -20.10
C SER A 74 2.71 -6.43 -20.26
N GLN A 75 3.00 -7.36 -19.36
CA GLN A 75 2.37 -8.68 -19.33
C GLN A 75 0.99 -8.59 -18.68
N ILE A 76 0.79 -7.73 -17.67
CA ILE A 76 -0.55 -7.49 -17.06
C ILE A 76 -1.60 -7.16 -18.11
N SER A 77 -1.30 -6.27 -19.08
CA SER A 77 -2.28 -5.91 -20.11
C SER A 77 -2.64 -7.09 -21.03
N LYS A 78 -1.68 -7.97 -21.32
CA LYS A 78 -1.92 -9.21 -22.09
C LYS A 78 -2.78 -10.20 -21.30
N LEU A 79 -2.51 -10.37 -19.99
CA LEU A 79 -3.30 -11.20 -19.08
C LEU A 79 -4.75 -10.71 -19.02
N LEU A 80 -4.94 -9.40 -18.82
CA LEU A 80 -6.26 -8.76 -18.80
C LEU A 80 -7.01 -8.96 -20.11
N THR A 81 -6.34 -8.72 -21.25
CA THR A 81 -6.97 -8.91 -22.57
C THR A 81 -7.41 -10.36 -22.77
N LEU A 82 -6.60 -11.34 -22.35
CA LEU A 82 -6.95 -12.75 -22.43
C LEU A 82 -8.15 -13.10 -21.52
N ALA A 83 -8.17 -12.59 -20.29
CA ALA A 83 -9.28 -12.81 -19.36
C ALA A 83 -10.59 -12.19 -19.89
N GLU A 84 -10.55 -10.95 -20.41
CA GLU A 84 -11.70 -10.28 -21.00
C GLU A 84 -12.27 -11.05 -22.20
N ILE A 85 -11.41 -11.55 -23.08
CA ILE A 85 -11.86 -12.37 -24.23
C ILE A 85 -12.44 -13.70 -23.75
N ALA A 86 -11.83 -14.37 -22.76
CA ALA A 86 -12.37 -15.61 -22.23
C ALA A 86 -13.74 -15.41 -21.56
N ASP A 87 -13.94 -14.28 -20.86
CA ASP A 87 -15.21 -13.91 -20.24
C ASP A 87 -16.29 -13.62 -21.28
N MET A 88 -15.94 -12.92 -22.36
CA MET A 88 -16.84 -12.69 -23.51
C MET A 88 -17.37 -13.99 -24.12
N TYR A 89 -16.58 -15.07 -24.12
CA TYR A 89 -16.98 -16.39 -24.59
C TYR A 89 -17.57 -17.30 -23.49
N GLY A 90 -17.68 -16.83 -22.25
CA GLY A 90 -18.17 -17.62 -21.11
C GLY A 90 -17.25 -18.77 -20.70
N CYS A 91 -15.96 -18.68 -21.00
CA CYS A 91 -14.98 -19.76 -20.79
C CYS A 91 -13.76 -19.32 -19.95
N SER A 92 -13.94 -18.35 -19.05
CA SER A 92 -12.90 -17.82 -18.15
C SER A 92 -12.16 -18.91 -17.35
N HIS A 93 -12.84 -20.00 -17.00
CA HIS A 93 -12.26 -21.15 -16.31
C HIS A 93 -11.08 -21.79 -17.07
N LEU A 94 -11.00 -21.67 -18.40
CA LEU A 94 -9.91 -22.21 -19.21
C LEU A 94 -8.60 -21.43 -19.07
N VAL A 95 -8.69 -20.14 -18.72
CA VAL A 95 -7.52 -19.24 -18.69
C VAL A 95 -7.16 -18.80 -17.27
N ASN A 96 -8.11 -18.82 -16.33
CA ASN A 96 -7.89 -18.33 -14.96
C ASN A 96 -6.76 -19.07 -14.24
N LEU A 97 -6.75 -20.41 -14.25
CA LEU A 97 -5.70 -21.18 -13.58
C LEU A 97 -4.29 -20.93 -14.18
N PRO A 98 -4.09 -20.95 -15.51
CA PRO A 98 -2.82 -20.53 -16.12
C PRO A 98 -2.39 -19.11 -15.76
N ILE A 99 -3.32 -18.15 -15.76
CA ILE A 99 -3.05 -16.75 -15.40
C ILE A 99 -2.63 -16.66 -13.92
N GLU A 100 -3.35 -17.32 -13.03
CA GLU A 100 -3.06 -17.32 -11.59
C GLU A 100 -1.69 -17.93 -11.30
N ASN A 101 -1.38 -19.08 -11.92
CA ASN A 101 -0.07 -19.72 -11.81
C ASN A 101 1.06 -18.79 -12.29
N TYR A 102 0.83 -18.05 -13.38
CA TYR A 102 1.82 -17.07 -13.87
C TYR A 102 2.00 -15.91 -12.90
N ILE A 103 0.91 -15.34 -12.39
CA ILE A 103 0.97 -14.24 -11.41
C ILE A 103 1.68 -14.72 -10.13
N HIS A 104 1.42 -15.94 -9.68
CA HIS A 104 2.05 -16.51 -8.49
C HIS A 104 3.57 -16.62 -8.63
N GLN A 105 4.09 -16.90 -9.84
CA GLN A 105 5.55 -16.85 -10.10
C GLN A 105 6.16 -15.46 -9.87
N TYR A 106 5.35 -14.41 -9.98
CA TYR A 106 5.73 -13.02 -9.76
C TYR A 106 5.14 -12.43 -8.46
N GLN A 107 4.77 -13.27 -7.48
CA GLN A 107 4.10 -12.87 -6.25
C GLN A 107 4.78 -11.69 -5.52
N PHE A 108 6.11 -11.63 -5.52
CA PHE A 108 6.87 -10.54 -4.90
C PHE A 108 6.63 -9.19 -5.58
N LEU A 109 6.64 -9.16 -6.91
CA LEU A 109 6.39 -7.95 -7.69
C LEU A 109 4.95 -7.51 -7.51
N VAL A 110 4.01 -8.46 -7.52
CA VAL A 110 2.58 -8.20 -7.31
C VAL A 110 2.33 -7.64 -5.91
N SER A 111 2.96 -8.19 -4.86
CA SER A 111 2.83 -7.68 -3.49
C SER A 111 3.41 -6.26 -3.35
N SER A 112 4.54 -5.99 -4.01
CA SER A 112 5.10 -4.63 -4.10
C SER A 112 4.16 -3.66 -4.85
N LEU A 113 3.49 -4.13 -5.90
CA LEU A 113 2.47 -3.36 -6.61
C LEU A 113 1.21 -3.15 -5.76
N CYS A 114 0.77 -4.13 -4.97
CA CYS A 114 -0.34 -3.93 -4.03
C CYS A 114 0.00 -2.85 -3.00
N SER A 115 1.27 -2.72 -2.61
CA SER A 115 1.70 -1.67 -1.67
C SER A 115 1.81 -0.29 -2.31
N THR A 116 2.21 -0.21 -3.59
CA THR A 116 2.49 1.07 -4.28
C THR A 116 1.33 1.59 -5.13
N LYS A 117 0.54 0.68 -5.70
CA LYS A 117 -0.61 0.96 -6.58
C LYS A 117 -1.81 0.07 -6.20
N PRO A 118 -2.27 0.10 -4.95
CA PRO A 118 -3.29 -0.82 -4.46
C PRO A 118 -4.59 -0.76 -5.26
N VAL A 119 -5.04 0.44 -5.64
CA VAL A 119 -6.29 0.63 -6.39
C VAL A 119 -6.21 -0.03 -7.77
N ASP A 120 -5.10 0.12 -8.50
CA ASP A 120 -4.90 -0.53 -9.80
C ASP A 120 -4.89 -2.05 -9.64
N MET A 121 -4.29 -2.55 -8.57
CA MET A 121 -4.24 -3.98 -8.23
C MET A 121 -5.60 -4.53 -7.80
N LEU A 122 -6.41 -3.74 -7.09
CA LEU A 122 -7.80 -4.06 -6.79
C LEU A 122 -8.60 -4.22 -8.09
N GLY A 123 -8.48 -3.27 -9.02
CA GLY A 123 -9.12 -3.37 -10.34
C GLY A 123 -8.66 -4.59 -11.14
N LEU A 124 -7.36 -4.91 -11.12
CA LEU A 124 -6.82 -6.13 -11.72
C LEU A 124 -7.43 -7.38 -11.07
N SER A 125 -7.52 -7.42 -9.75
CA SER A 125 -8.05 -8.56 -9.01
C SER A 125 -9.53 -8.82 -9.32
N LEU A 126 -10.33 -7.77 -9.49
CA LEU A 126 -11.75 -7.88 -9.89
C LEU A 126 -11.90 -8.50 -11.27
N LYS A 127 -11.06 -8.09 -12.23
CA LYS A 127 -11.09 -8.64 -13.60
C LYS A 127 -10.65 -10.09 -13.66
N LEU A 128 -9.62 -10.44 -12.89
CA LEU A 128 -9.06 -11.80 -12.87
C LEU A 128 -9.76 -12.73 -11.88
N LYS A 129 -10.63 -12.20 -11.02
CA LYS A 129 -11.22 -12.91 -9.88
C LYS A 129 -10.13 -13.55 -9.00
N SER A 130 -9.08 -12.79 -8.70
CA SER A 130 -7.93 -13.26 -7.92
C SER A 130 -8.10 -12.93 -6.44
N ASP A 131 -8.39 -13.95 -5.63
CA ASP A 131 -8.69 -13.84 -4.20
C ASP A 131 -7.56 -13.13 -3.44
N TRP A 132 -6.32 -13.61 -3.57
CA TRP A 132 -5.21 -13.09 -2.76
C TRP A 132 -4.80 -11.66 -3.13
N ILE A 133 -4.84 -11.27 -4.41
CA ILE A 133 -4.54 -9.89 -4.82
C ILE A 133 -5.61 -8.95 -4.27
N PHE A 134 -6.88 -9.36 -4.34
CA PHE A 134 -8.00 -8.58 -3.82
C PHE A 134 -7.85 -8.34 -2.32
N LYS A 135 -7.57 -9.39 -1.55
CA LYS A 135 -7.36 -9.30 -0.11
C LYS A 135 -6.18 -8.36 0.22
N GLU A 136 -5.03 -8.58 -0.41
CA GLU A 136 -3.81 -7.78 -0.18
C GLU A 136 -4.01 -6.29 -0.53
N ALA A 137 -4.58 -6.01 -1.71
CA ALA A 137 -4.86 -4.64 -2.14
C ALA A 137 -5.89 -3.96 -1.23
N THR A 138 -6.95 -4.66 -0.83
CA THR A 138 -7.98 -4.13 0.09
C THR A 138 -7.38 -3.77 1.44
N ILE A 139 -6.59 -4.67 2.03
CA ILE A 139 -5.92 -4.44 3.31
C ILE A 139 -5.05 -3.18 3.25
N VAL A 140 -4.29 -3.01 2.18
CA VAL A 140 -3.45 -1.82 1.96
C VAL A 140 -4.30 -0.55 1.85
N ILE A 141 -5.40 -0.57 1.08
CA ILE A 141 -6.27 0.60 0.90
C ILE A 141 -6.86 1.04 2.23
N VAL A 142 -7.43 0.09 2.97
CA VAL A 142 -8.07 0.34 4.27
C VAL A 142 -7.09 0.91 5.28
N GLY A 143 -5.84 0.41 5.28
CA GLY A 143 -4.78 0.87 6.17
C GLY A 143 -4.16 2.22 5.81
N HIS A 144 -4.54 2.88 4.72
CA HIS A 144 -4.00 4.21 4.42
C HIS A 144 -4.50 5.29 5.39
N ASP A 145 -3.67 6.33 5.55
CA ASP A 145 -4.08 7.57 6.22
C ASP A 145 -5.32 8.19 5.58
N ALA A 146 -6.07 9.00 6.34
CA ALA A 146 -7.31 9.63 5.88
C ALA A 146 -7.19 10.35 4.51
N PRO A 147 -6.23 11.28 4.29
CA PRO A 147 -6.06 11.92 2.98
C PRO A 147 -5.82 10.95 1.82
N THR A 148 -4.96 9.95 2.02
CA THR A 148 -4.63 8.97 0.97
C THR A 148 -5.80 8.05 0.67
N PHE A 149 -6.54 7.63 1.69
CA PHE A 149 -7.75 6.83 1.53
C PHE A 149 -8.82 7.58 0.73
N GLU A 150 -9.09 8.85 1.03
CA GLU A 150 -10.08 9.64 0.28
C GLU A 150 -9.74 9.74 -1.21
N GLN A 151 -8.45 9.83 -1.56
CA GLN A 151 -8.00 9.81 -2.94
C GLN A 151 -8.19 8.43 -3.60
N ALA A 152 -7.94 7.36 -2.85
CA ALA A 152 -8.21 6.00 -3.31
C ALA A 152 -9.72 5.77 -3.53
N GLN A 153 -10.56 6.25 -2.60
CA GLN A 153 -12.01 6.10 -2.64
C GLN A 153 -12.61 6.67 -3.92
N LYS A 154 -12.21 7.90 -4.29
CA LYS A 154 -12.64 8.55 -5.55
C LYS A 154 -12.36 7.71 -6.80
N LYS A 155 -11.28 6.93 -6.80
CA LYS A 155 -10.96 6.01 -7.90
C LYS A 155 -11.78 4.72 -7.82
N ILE A 156 -11.99 4.20 -6.61
CA ILE A 156 -12.77 2.99 -6.35
C ILE A 156 -14.24 3.19 -6.75
N ASP A 157 -14.79 4.38 -6.55
CA ASP A 157 -16.15 4.75 -6.98
C ASP A 157 -16.38 4.53 -8.48
N THR A 158 -15.31 4.56 -9.28
CA THR A 158 -15.38 4.31 -10.74
C THR A 158 -15.35 2.83 -11.12
N MET A 159 -15.07 1.92 -10.17
CA MET A 159 -14.82 0.49 -10.43
C MET A 159 -16.08 -0.39 -10.43
N GLY A 160 -17.26 0.16 -10.11
CA GLY A 160 -18.54 -0.54 -10.13
C GLY A 160 -19.37 -0.34 -8.86
N THR A 161 -20.60 -0.83 -8.89
CA THR A 161 -21.56 -0.71 -7.78
C THR A 161 -21.14 -1.57 -6.58
N GLY A 162 -21.09 -0.97 -5.38
CA GLY A 162 -20.90 -1.67 -4.11
C GLY A 162 -19.45 -1.86 -3.64
N MET A 163 -18.44 -1.59 -4.48
CA MET A 163 -17.03 -1.67 -4.03
C MET A 163 -16.65 -0.57 -3.05
N SER A 164 -17.15 0.65 -3.31
CA SER A 164 -16.97 1.81 -2.44
C SER A 164 -17.50 1.54 -1.03
N GLU A 165 -18.76 1.10 -0.93
CA GLU A 165 -19.42 0.71 0.32
C GLU A 165 -18.71 -0.44 1.05
N PHE A 166 -18.24 -1.45 0.31
CA PHE A 166 -17.48 -2.56 0.88
C PHE A 166 -16.18 -2.09 1.54
N ILE A 167 -15.42 -1.24 0.85
CA ILE A 167 -14.14 -0.71 1.35
C ILE A 167 -14.38 0.22 2.55
N GLU A 168 -15.42 1.05 2.53
CA GLU A 168 -15.80 1.90 3.66
C GLU A 168 -16.18 1.08 4.89
N ARG A 169 -16.99 0.03 4.74
CA ARG A 169 -17.32 -0.89 5.83
C ARG A 169 -16.06 -1.52 6.41
N LYS A 170 -15.16 -2.01 5.57
CA LYS A 170 -13.88 -2.58 6.03
C LYS A 170 -12.99 -1.56 6.72
N ARG A 171 -13.05 -0.30 6.30
CA ARG A 171 -12.35 0.78 7.00
C ARG A 171 -12.96 1.10 8.35
N ALA A 172 -14.27 1.07 8.49
CA ALA A 172 -14.93 1.23 9.78
C ALA A 172 -14.52 0.09 10.74
N GLU A 173 -14.52 -1.17 10.27
CA GLU A 173 -14.05 -2.33 11.05
C GLU A 173 -12.58 -2.16 11.48
N PHE A 174 -11.72 -1.63 10.61
CA PHE A 174 -10.32 -1.32 10.94
C PHE A 174 -10.19 -0.23 12.01
N VAL A 175 -10.93 0.87 11.86
CA VAL A 175 -10.91 1.99 12.82
C VAL A 175 -11.43 1.56 14.18
N GLU A 176 -12.48 0.74 14.24
CA GLU A 176 -13.02 0.17 15.48
C GLU A 176 -11.95 -0.65 16.22
N LYS A 177 -11.24 -1.55 15.51
CA LYS A 177 -10.13 -2.31 16.10
C LYS A 177 -9.00 -1.41 16.62
N LEU A 178 -8.67 -0.34 15.90
CA LEU A 178 -7.66 0.61 16.38
C LEU A 178 -8.14 1.38 17.61
N HIS A 179 -9.42 1.75 17.66
CA HIS A 179 -10.00 2.41 18.80
C HIS A 179 -9.99 1.51 20.04
N ASP A 180 -10.28 0.22 19.88
CA ASP A 180 -10.17 -0.77 20.96
C ASP A 180 -8.73 -0.85 21.48
N VAL A 181 -7.74 -0.87 20.59
CA VAL A 181 -6.32 -0.85 20.96
C VAL A 181 -5.90 0.44 21.65
N ASP A 182 -6.27 1.60 21.13
CA ASP A 182 -5.97 2.89 21.76
C ASP A 182 -6.53 2.95 23.19
N HIS A 183 -7.73 2.42 23.36
CA HIS A 183 -8.39 2.33 24.63
C HIS A 183 -7.72 1.32 25.58
N ASP A 184 -7.29 0.17 25.10
CA ASP A 184 -6.55 -0.82 25.89
C ASP A 184 -5.17 -0.27 26.31
N LEU A 185 -4.49 0.46 25.43
CA LEU A 185 -3.25 1.15 25.74
C LEU A 185 -3.45 2.23 26.82
N LEU A 186 -4.52 3.03 26.74
CA LEU A 186 -4.88 4.02 27.77
C LEU A 186 -5.26 3.37 29.11
N ARG A 187 -5.77 2.13 29.06
CA ARG A 187 -6.17 1.34 30.23
C ARG A 187 -5.07 0.44 30.76
N LEU A 188 -3.82 0.56 30.30
CA LEU A 188 -2.70 -0.20 30.87
C LEU A 188 -2.58 0.08 32.37
N GLU A 189 -3.17 -0.81 33.17
CA GLU A 189 -3.33 -0.58 34.58
C GLU A 189 -2.00 -0.70 35.32
N SER A 190 -1.87 0.14 36.35
CA SER A 190 -0.89 -0.04 37.41
C SER A 190 -1.24 -1.21 38.34
N TYR A 191 -1.61 -2.38 37.81
CA TYR A 191 -1.69 -3.63 38.57
C TYR A 191 -0.29 -4.12 38.91
N SER A 192 0.40 -3.36 39.74
CA SER A 192 1.57 -3.85 40.45
C SER A 192 1.06 -4.48 41.75
N SER A 193 1.22 -5.78 41.91
CA SER A 193 1.17 -6.45 43.23
C SER A 193 2.26 -5.94 44.18
N ARG A 194 3.16 -5.08 43.67
CA ARG A 194 4.25 -4.44 44.40
C ARG A 194 3.69 -3.48 45.45
N GLN A 195 4.36 -3.42 46.59
CA GLN A 195 4.06 -2.50 47.69
C GLN A 195 5.18 -1.46 47.82
N GLY A 196 4.87 -0.34 48.49
CA GLY A 196 5.85 0.68 48.82
C GLY A 196 6.39 1.48 47.62
N PRO A 197 7.69 1.86 47.60
CA PRO A 197 8.26 2.75 46.59
C PRO A 197 8.12 2.26 45.15
N ALA A 198 8.16 0.95 44.92
CA ALA A 198 8.01 0.36 43.59
C ALA A 198 6.61 0.59 42.99
N LYS A 199 5.55 0.58 43.81
CA LYS A 199 4.19 0.90 43.36
C LYS A 199 4.10 2.36 42.91
N LYS A 200 4.76 3.27 43.63
CA LYS A 200 4.82 4.69 43.28
C LYS A 200 5.55 4.89 41.94
N MET A 201 6.68 4.21 41.72
CA MET A 201 7.40 4.30 40.44
C MET A 201 6.59 3.74 39.27
N HIS A 202 5.93 2.59 39.44
CA HIS A 202 5.05 2.05 38.40
C HIS A 202 3.91 3.03 38.06
N PHE A 203 3.29 3.63 39.08
CA PHE A 203 2.24 4.63 38.86
C PHE A 203 2.73 5.85 38.08
N ILE A 204 3.92 6.37 38.42
CA ILE A 204 4.55 7.49 37.71
C ILE A 204 4.80 7.12 36.24
N ALA A 205 5.36 5.93 36.00
CA ALA A 205 5.66 5.45 34.65
C ALA A 205 4.37 5.29 33.82
N THR A 206 3.30 4.72 34.40
CA THR A 206 1.99 4.59 33.74
C THR A 206 1.39 5.96 33.44
N ALA A 207 1.47 6.91 34.37
CA ALA A 207 0.98 8.26 34.16
C ALA A 207 1.75 8.99 33.03
N PHE A 208 3.07 8.82 32.97
CA PHE A 208 3.90 9.36 31.89
C PHE A 208 3.51 8.76 30.54
N PHE A 209 3.40 7.42 30.46
CA PHE A 209 2.94 6.73 29.24
C PHE A 209 1.58 7.23 28.79
N GLY A 210 0.59 7.27 29.69
CA GLY A 210 -0.77 7.73 29.37
C GLY A 210 -0.80 9.19 28.91
N MET A 211 0.04 10.06 29.47
CA MET A 211 0.17 11.45 29.03
C MET A 211 0.73 11.53 27.60
N VAL A 212 1.84 10.82 27.32
CA VAL A 212 2.45 10.83 25.98
C VAL A 212 1.50 10.23 24.95
N LEU A 213 0.91 9.06 25.25
CA LEU A 213 -0.08 8.44 24.37
C LEU A 213 -1.23 9.39 24.08
N LYS A 214 -1.83 10.00 25.12
CA LYS A 214 -2.93 10.94 24.93
C LYS A 214 -2.54 12.13 24.06
N ASP A 215 -1.37 12.73 24.29
CA ASP A 215 -0.87 13.83 23.45
C ASP A 215 -0.76 13.40 21.98
N ARG A 216 -0.26 12.19 21.71
CA ARG A 216 -0.18 11.66 20.33
C ARG A 216 -1.57 11.43 19.73
N LEU A 217 -2.51 10.85 20.49
CA LEU A 217 -3.89 10.63 20.05
C LEU A 217 -4.64 11.95 19.78
N ASP A 218 -4.44 12.96 20.63
CA ASP A 218 -5.02 14.31 20.47
C ASP A 218 -4.48 15.04 19.22
N ASN A 219 -3.35 14.59 18.65
CA ASN A 219 -2.75 15.07 17.40
C ASN A 219 -3.08 14.16 16.19
N ASP A 220 -4.25 13.51 16.21
CA ASP A 220 -4.76 12.62 15.16
C ASP A 220 -3.90 11.38 14.85
N LEU A 221 -2.95 11.02 15.72
CA LEU A 221 -2.27 9.73 15.63
C LEU A 221 -3.15 8.64 16.28
N GLY A 222 -2.96 7.37 15.91
CA GLY A 222 -3.80 6.26 16.39
C GLY A 222 -5.04 6.01 15.52
N SER A 223 -6.20 5.80 16.14
CA SER A 223 -7.47 5.43 15.47
C SER A 223 -8.04 6.53 14.56
N ALA A 224 -7.59 7.78 14.72
CA ALA A 224 -7.97 8.89 13.84
C ALA A 224 -7.34 8.80 12.44
N LEU A 225 -6.38 7.90 12.22
CA LEU A 225 -5.71 7.64 10.94
C LEU A 225 -5.02 8.88 10.32
N GLY A 226 -4.44 9.74 11.17
CA GLY A 226 -3.59 10.83 10.72
C GLY A 226 -2.29 10.35 10.06
N ALA A 227 -1.57 11.28 9.45
CA ALA A 227 -0.30 10.97 8.79
C ALA A 227 0.72 10.43 9.81
N GLY A 228 1.19 9.20 9.60
CA GLY A 228 2.12 8.54 10.52
C GLY A 228 1.46 7.81 11.69
N TYR A 229 0.14 7.58 11.66
CA TYR A 229 -0.55 6.82 12.71
C TYR A 229 0.07 5.42 12.93
N ALA A 230 0.44 4.70 11.86
CA ALA A 230 1.08 3.38 11.96
C ALA A 230 2.44 3.45 12.65
N LYS A 231 3.17 4.55 12.45
CA LYS A 231 4.47 4.78 13.07
C LYS A 231 4.38 4.86 14.59
N LEU A 232 3.31 5.45 15.14
CA LEU A 232 3.07 5.48 16.59
C LEU A 232 3.09 4.08 17.19
N TYR A 233 2.31 3.15 16.61
CA TYR A 233 2.22 1.77 17.07
C TYR A 233 3.53 0.99 16.91
N HIS A 234 4.25 1.22 15.80
CA HIS A 234 5.59 0.68 15.63
C HIS A 234 6.58 1.23 16.66
N GLU A 235 6.57 2.53 16.93
CA GLU A 235 7.47 3.14 17.93
C GLU A 235 7.17 2.61 19.35
N MET A 236 5.89 2.38 19.69
CA MET A 236 5.49 1.79 20.97
C MET A 236 6.02 0.38 21.15
N THR A 237 5.93 -0.49 20.15
CA THR A 237 6.45 -1.86 20.25
C THR A 237 7.97 -1.93 20.34
N HIS A 238 8.68 -0.92 19.84
CA HIS A 238 10.14 -0.84 19.89
C HIS A 238 10.66 0.01 21.06
N GLY A 239 9.81 0.48 21.97
CA GLY A 239 10.22 1.34 23.09
C GLY A 239 10.71 2.73 22.68
N ARG A 240 10.40 3.18 21.45
CA ARG A 240 10.77 4.48 20.88
C ARG A 240 9.63 5.50 20.92
N TRP A 241 8.67 5.31 21.82
CA TRP A 241 7.44 6.11 21.92
C TRP A 241 7.60 7.43 22.69
N TYR A 242 8.77 7.68 23.28
CA TYR A 242 9.09 8.92 23.98
C TYR A 242 10.57 9.31 23.79
N THR A 243 10.87 10.57 24.07
CA THR A 243 12.21 11.15 24.08
C THR A 243 12.67 11.44 25.52
N ALA A 244 13.99 11.47 25.72
CA ALA A 244 14.56 11.86 27.02
C ALA A 244 14.09 13.25 27.47
N HIS A 245 13.90 14.18 26.53
CA HIS A 245 13.41 15.52 26.84
C HIS A 245 11.97 15.53 27.36
N GLU A 246 11.07 14.74 26.76
CA GLU A 246 9.68 14.60 27.24
C GLU A 246 9.66 14.01 28.66
N LEU A 247 10.47 12.97 28.93
CA LEU A 247 10.56 12.37 30.26
C LEU A 247 11.10 13.37 31.28
N HIS A 248 12.21 14.06 30.99
CA HIS A 248 12.77 15.06 31.91
C HIS A 248 11.80 16.21 32.18
N SER A 249 11.07 16.67 31.17
CA SER A 249 10.07 17.74 31.33
C SER A 249 8.94 17.29 32.25
N PHE A 250 8.41 16.08 32.03
CA PHE A 250 7.39 15.49 32.91
C PHE A 250 7.87 15.40 34.37
N LEU A 251 9.07 14.85 34.60
CA LEU A 251 9.62 14.71 35.95
C LEU A 251 9.83 16.07 36.63
N ALA A 252 10.24 17.09 35.88
CA ALA A 252 10.42 18.45 36.40
C ALA A 252 9.08 19.11 36.77
N THR A 253 8.04 18.96 35.94
CA THR A 253 6.70 19.53 36.18
C THR A 253 6.08 19.01 37.48
N PHE A 254 6.35 17.76 37.86
CA PHE A 254 5.77 17.13 39.05
C PHE A 254 6.75 16.98 40.23
N ASP A 255 7.94 17.58 40.16
CA ASP A 255 9.03 17.48 41.14
C ASP A 255 9.39 16.02 41.53
N LEU A 256 9.44 15.13 40.52
CA LEU A 256 9.65 13.69 40.68
C LEU A 256 11.12 13.27 40.53
N LYS A 257 12.04 14.01 41.17
CA LYS A 257 13.50 13.77 41.08
C LYS A 257 13.92 12.34 41.47
N SER A 258 13.19 11.74 42.42
CA SER A 258 13.43 10.37 42.87
C SER A 258 13.24 9.29 41.79
N PHE A 259 12.50 9.59 40.72
CA PHE A 259 12.25 8.63 39.62
C PHE A 259 13.52 8.39 38.79
N ALA A 260 14.28 9.45 38.51
CA ALA A 260 15.56 9.35 37.80
C ALA A 260 16.64 8.65 38.64
N GLU A 261 16.58 8.80 39.96
CA GLU A 261 17.53 8.18 40.89
C GLU A 261 17.17 6.71 41.20
N GLY A 262 15.93 6.29 40.97
CA GLY A 262 15.40 4.99 41.40
C GLY A 262 14.85 4.14 40.26
N ASN A 263 15.72 3.45 39.52
CA ASN A 263 15.39 2.40 38.51
C ASN A 263 14.09 2.61 37.69
N GLY A 264 13.71 3.87 37.40
CA GLY A 264 12.45 4.24 36.78
C GLY A 264 12.31 3.72 35.35
N GLU A 265 13.45 3.61 34.65
CA GLU A 265 13.55 3.04 33.30
C GLU A 265 13.02 1.61 33.24
N SER A 266 13.31 0.77 34.24
CA SER A 266 12.79 -0.61 34.28
C SER A 266 11.25 -0.70 34.33
N PHE A 267 10.57 0.33 34.85
CA PHE A 267 9.11 0.41 34.83
C PHE A 267 8.58 0.90 33.49
N LEU A 268 9.33 1.75 32.78
CA LEU A 268 9.01 2.13 31.40
C LEU A 268 9.19 0.94 30.45
N ASP A 269 10.20 0.10 30.68
CA ASP A 269 10.37 -1.17 29.95
C ASP A 269 9.21 -2.13 30.21
N GLU A 270 8.75 -2.27 31.47
CA GLU A 270 7.58 -3.09 31.80
C GLU A 270 6.32 -2.60 31.08
N ILE A 271 6.09 -1.28 31.04
CA ILE A 271 4.96 -0.69 30.32
C ILE A 271 5.10 -0.90 28.82
N THR A 272 6.30 -0.73 28.28
CA THR A 272 6.59 -0.98 26.86
C THR A 272 6.28 -2.43 26.49
N SER A 273 6.65 -3.38 27.34
CA SER A 273 6.30 -4.80 27.14
C SER A 273 4.79 -5.04 27.13
N LYS A 274 4.04 -4.42 28.05
CA LYS A 274 2.57 -4.54 28.09
C LYS A 274 1.89 -3.86 26.91
N ALA A 275 2.39 -2.69 26.50
CA ALA A 275 1.91 -2.01 25.30
C ALA A 275 2.17 -2.86 24.05
N ALA A 276 3.32 -3.51 23.96
CA ALA A 276 3.63 -4.42 22.86
C ALA A 276 2.71 -5.64 22.82
N GLU A 277 2.33 -6.18 23.98
CA GLU A 277 1.34 -7.26 24.09
C GLU A 277 -0.04 -6.81 23.59
N ALA A 278 -0.52 -5.64 24.03
CA ALA A 278 -1.78 -5.07 23.56
C ALA A 278 -1.79 -4.78 22.03
N LEU A 279 -0.62 -4.45 21.48
CA LEU A 279 -0.44 -4.21 20.04
C LEU A 279 -0.23 -5.48 19.21
N GLY A 280 -0.08 -6.64 19.85
CA GLY A 280 0.22 -7.91 19.20
C GLY A 280 -0.78 -8.26 18.10
N ASP A 281 -2.07 -8.04 18.34
CA ASP A 281 -3.13 -8.39 17.38
C ASP A 281 -3.17 -7.46 16.16
N VAL A 282 -2.75 -6.20 16.33
CA VAL A 282 -2.76 -5.20 15.25
C VAL A 282 -1.48 -5.24 14.41
N LEU A 283 -0.35 -5.56 15.02
CA LEU A 283 0.93 -5.68 14.35
C LEU A 283 1.26 -7.11 13.89
N GLY A 284 0.57 -8.11 14.43
CA GLY A 284 0.90 -9.53 14.30
C GLY A 284 0.48 -10.21 13.01
N ASN A 285 -0.31 -9.56 12.14
CA ASN A 285 -0.86 -10.21 10.95
C ASN A 285 -0.57 -9.40 9.67
N SER A 286 0.69 -9.29 9.29
CA SER A 286 1.01 -8.94 7.89
C SER A 286 1.07 -10.22 7.05
N PRO A 287 0.14 -10.46 6.12
CA PRO A 287 0.24 -11.60 5.23
C PRO A 287 1.54 -11.57 4.41
N VAL A 288 2.28 -12.67 4.54
CA VAL A 288 3.28 -13.27 3.64
C VAL A 288 4.59 -12.49 3.36
N TRP A 289 4.65 -11.16 3.42
CA TRP A 289 5.90 -10.45 3.08
C TRP A 289 6.17 -9.23 3.96
N SER A 290 6.84 -9.45 5.08
CA SER A 290 7.44 -8.38 5.89
C SER A 290 8.54 -7.70 5.07
N PHE A 291 8.21 -6.63 4.34
CA PHE A 291 9.23 -5.66 3.96
C PHE A 291 9.91 -5.18 5.24
N LYS A 292 11.25 -5.17 5.24
CA LYS A 292 12.11 -4.95 6.43
C LYS A 292 12.08 -3.52 6.98
N GLU A 293 11.08 -2.72 6.65
CA GLU A 293 10.94 -1.34 7.09
C GLU A 293 9.53 -1.16 7.67
N GLU A 294 9.43 -0.37 8.74
CA GLU A 294 8.18 0.05 9.39
C GLU A 294 7.18 0.46 8.30
N ALA A 295 6.23 -0.44 7.99
CA ALA A 295 5.30 -0.18 6.91
C ALA A 295 4.50 1.07 7.27
N PRO A 296 4.25 1.98 6.30
CA PRO A 296 3.52 3.21 6.59
C PRO A 296 2.05 2.97 6.98
N GLN A 297 1.56 1.73 6.90
CA GLN A 297 0.20 1.32 7.20
C GLN A 297 0.16 -0.01 7.96
N LEU A 298 -0.84 -0.14 8.83
CA LEU A 298 -1.16 -1.38 9.53
C LEU A 298 -2.07 -2.28 8.68
N ARG A 299 -2.07 -3.58 8.99
CA ARG A 299 -2.74 -4.63 8.20
C ARG A 299 -3.62 -5.55 9.05
N CYS A 300 -4.26 -5.02 10.09
CA CYS A 300 -4.99 -5.82 11.09
C CYS A 300 -6.44 -6.19 10.71
N ILE A 301 -6.84 -5.93 9.47
CA ILE A 301 -8.12 -6.43 8.94
C ILE A 301 -7.94 -7.69 8.12
N GLU A 302 -8.97 -8.52 8.17
CA GLU A 302 -9.11 -9.69 7.32
C GLU A 302 -10.26 -9.48 6.34
N VAL A 303 -10.06 -9.96 5.12
CA VAL A 303 -11.10 -10.09 4.12
C VAL A 303 -11.36 -11.57 3.95
N SER A 304 -12.54 -12.01 4.40
CA SER A 304 -12.91 -13.42 4.36
C SER A 304 -13.23 -13.85 2.92
N GLU A 305 -13.32 -15.16 2.68
CA GLU A 305 -13.59 -15.66 1.33
C GLU A 305 -15.03 -15.34 0.86
N ASP A 306 -16.01 -15.45 1.74
CA ASP A 306 -17.42 -15.14 1.48
C ASP A 306 -17.68 -13.66 1.18
N GLU A 307 -16.72 -12.78 1.54
CA GLU A 307 -16.78 -11.36 1.24
C GLU A 307 -16.36 -11.01 -0.19
N LEU A 308 -15.77 -11.95 -0.94
CA LEU A 308 -15.27 -11.70 -2.28
C LEU A 308 -16.42 -11.40 -3.26
N PRO A 309 -16.33 -10.34 -4.09
CA PRO A 309 -17.43 -9.89 -4.94
C PRO A 309 -17.95 -10.95 -5.92
N TRP A 310 -17.09 -11.87 -6.38
CA TRP A 310 -17.45 -12.92 -7.32
C TRP A 310 -17.92 -14.24 -6.67
N LYS A 311 -17.87 -14.36 -5.33
CA LYS A 311 -18.41 -15.53 -4.63
C LYS A 311 -19.88 -15.35 -4.21
N LYS A 312 -20.42 -14.13 -4.29
CA LYS A 312 -21.81 -13.79 -3.90
C LYS A 312 -22.90 -14.20 -4.91
N SER A 313 -22.59 -15.02 -5.92
CA SER A 313 -23.57 -15.51 -6.88
C SER A 313 -23.91 -16.98 -6.63
N THR A 314 -24.79 -17.25 -5.68
CA THR A 314 -25.57 -18.51 -5.61
C THR A 314 -26.69 -18.33 -4.60
N ASP A 315 -27.71 -17.56 -4.98
CA ASP A 315 -29.09 -17.69 -4.49
C ASP A 315 -30.05 -17.35 -5.65
#